data_AF-A0AAV9AH04-F1
#
_entry.id   AF-A0AAV9AH04-F1
#
_cell.length_a   1.000
_cell.length_b   1.000
_cell.length_c   1.000
_cell.angle_alpha   90.00
_cell.angle_beta   90.00
_cell.angle_gamma   90.00
#
_symmetry.space_group_name_H-M   'P 1'
#
loop_
_entity.id
_entity.type
_entity.pdbx_description
1 polymer ?
#
loop_
_entity_poly.entity_id
_entity_poly.type
_entity_poly.pdbx_seq_one_letter_code
_entity_poly.pdbx_strand_id
1 'polypeptide(L)'
;MFGLVFPEKSYPLDPTSFAQIDPTHWVLDVTTTVGPGDAYRSLKEACLFLINGLSLPPDKALSLYIKSPGGTTPFVFCGAIHPSRPSAILSLPWPDSSDEGGDSAKIGVSVEDLAALPAVVDAAFGVRVERMALRVGESLFNYMQSFCRADGASLVVPMDIMDRWYKKFLDRAKRDPDYLKGDKFE
;
A
#
# COMPACT_ATOMS: atom_id res chain seq x y z
N MET A 1 -2.39 0.19 22.35
CA MET A 1 -1.17 -0.59 22.02
C MET A 1 -1.05 -0.65 20.51
N PHE A 2 -1.64 -1.57 19.75
CA PHE A 2 -1.96 -1.43 18.32
C PHE A 2 -2.66 -2.70 17.85
N GLY A 3 -3.22 -2.69 16.65
CA GLY A 3 -3.69 -3.89 15.96
C GLY A 3 -3.17 -3.92 14.53
N LEU A 4 -2.92 -5.12 14.03
CA LEU A 4 -2.51 -5.38 12.65
C LEU A 4 -3.45 -6.41 12.02
N VAL A 5 -3.92 -6.14 10.80
CA VAL A 5 -4.74 -7.09 10.02
C VAL A 5 -4.13 -7.24 8.64
N PHE A 6 -3.98 -8.47 8.17
CA PHE A 6 -3.76 -8.75 6.76
C PHE A 6 -5.12 -8.96 6.09
N PRO A 7 -5.56 -8.06 5.19
CA PRO A 7 -6.86 -8.18 4.53
C PRO A 7 -7.02 -9.57 3.90
N GLU A 8 -8.16 -10.21 4.16
CA GLU A 8 -8.53 -11.55 3.65
C GLU A 8 -7.61 -12.70 4.10
N LYS A 9 -6.59 -12.44 4.91
CA LYS A 9 -5.55 -13.41 5.29
C LYS A 9 -5.45 -13.63 6.79
N SER A 10 -5.85 -12.68 7.62
CA SER A 10 -5.82 -12.84 9.07
C SER A 10 -7.02 -12.19 9.77
N TYR A 11 -7.28 -12.66 11.00
CA TYR A 11 -8.01 -11.88 11.99
C TYR A 11 -7.12 -10.75 12.55
N PRO A 12 -7.69 -9.77 13.27
CA PRO A 12 -6.91 -8.77 13.97
C PRO A 12 -5.90 -9.39 14.93
N LEU A 13 -4.64 -9.09 14.69
CA LEU A 13 -3.50 -9.45 15.52
C LEU A 13 -3.26 -8.32 16.51
N ASP A 14 -3.21 -8.65 17.79
CA ASP A 14 -2.80 -7.73 18.85
C ASP A 14 -1.30 -7.92 19.17
N PRO A 15 -0.70 -7.08 20.02
CA PRO A 15 0.73 -7.15 20.31
C PRO A 15 1.17 -8.44 21.00
N THR A 16 0.24 -9.23 21.56
CA THR A 16 0.55 -10.55 22.15
C THR A 16 0.81 -11.60 21.08
N SER A 17 0.38 -11.35 19.83
CA SER A 17 0.71 -12.17 18.66
C SER A 17 2.16 -11.95 18.18
N PHE A 18 2.89 -10.99 18.75
CA PHE A 18 4.24 -10.62 18.34
C PHE A 18 5.27 -11.01 19.41
N ALA A 19 6.47 -11.35 18.98
CA ALA A 19 7.62 -11.38 19.86
C ALA A 19 8.06 -9.93 20.17
N GLN A 20 7.87 -9.50 21.42
CA GLN A 20 8.35 -8.20 21.87
C GLN A 20 9.86 -8.27 22.11
N ILE A 21 10.63 -7.51 21.33
CA ILE A 21 12.10 -7.46 21.45
C ILE A 21 12.51 -6.47 22.54
N ASP A 22 11.79 -5.35 22.63
CA ASP A 22 11.97 -4.32 23.66
C ASP A 22 10.64 -3.55 23.89
N PRO A 23 10.57 -2.58 24.83
CA PRO A 23 9.33 -1.86 25.13
C PRO A 23 8.67 -1.14 23.93
N THR A 24 9.42 -0.92 22.85
CA THR A 24 9.03 -0.15 21.67
C THR A 24 9.10 -0.94 20.36
N HIS A 25 9.55 -2.20 20.37
CA HIS A 25 9.72 -3.01 19.16
C HIS A 25 9.07 -4.40 19.29
N TRP A 26 8.32 -4.76 18.25
CA TRP A 26 7.62 -6.04 18.12
C TRP A 26 7.92 -6.67 16.77
N VAL A 27 8.11 -7.99 16.75
CA VAL A 27 8.36 -8.75 15.52
C VAL A 27 7.39 -9.93 15.41
N LEU A 28 6.76 -10.05 14.24
CA LEU A 28 5.89 -11.15 13.86
C LEU A 28 6.57 -11.99 12.78
N ASP A 29 6.60 -13.31 12.99
CA ASP A 29 6.91 -14.28 11.95
C ASP A 29 5.64 -14.56 11.12
N VAL A 30 5.64 -14.16 9.85
CA VAL A 30 4.45 -14.28 8.98
C VAL A 30 4.18 -15.71 8.52
N THR A 31 5.09 -16.66 8.73
CA THR A 31 4.82 -18.07 8.43
C THR A 31 3.66 -18.62 9.27
N THR A 32 3.45 -18.05 10.46
CA THR A 32 2.31 -18.38 11.33
C THR A 32 0.95 -17.99 10.72
N THR A 33 0.93 -16.97 9.86
CA THR A 33 -0.29 -16.45 9.22
C THR A 33 -0.59 -17.03 7.86
N VAL A 34 0.41 -17.27 7.02
CA VAL A 34 0.20 -17.69 5.61
C VAL A 34 0.88 -19.01 5.25
N GLY A 35 1.52 -19.68 6.21
CA GLY A 35 2.26 -20.92 5.98
C GLY A 35 3.70 -20.70 5.50
N PRO A 36 4.47 -21.78 5.31
CA PRO A 36 5.89 -21.73 4.97
C PRO A 36 6.15 -21.37 3.50
N GLY A 37 7.41 -21.07 3.18
CA GLY A 37 7.86 -20.76 1.82
C GLY A 37 7.47 -19.35 1.36
N ASP A 38 7.20 -19.17 0.07
CA ASP A 38 6.90 -17.87 -0.54
C ASP A 38 5.46 -17.36 -0.31
N ALA A 39 4.69 -18.01 0.55
CA ALA A 39 3.30 -17.63 0.83
C ALA A 39 3.18 -16.19 1.40
N TYR A 40 4.23 -15.67 2.05
CA TYR A 40 4.31 -14.27 2.51
C TYR A 40 4.14 -13.26 1.38
N ARG A 41 4.52 -13.58 0.14
CA ARG A 41 4.34 -12.69 -1.01
C ARG A 41 2.87 -12.46 -1.37
N SER A 42 1.96 -13.30 -0.87
CA SER A 42 0.51 -13.07 -0.98
C SER A 42 0.00 -11.94 -0.10
N LEU A 43 0.76 -11.55 0.93
CA LEU A 43 0.47 -10.39 1.78
C LEU A 43 0.87 -9.11 1.05
N LYS A 44 -0.07 -8.49 0.34
CA LYS A 44 0.19 -7.24 -0.41
C LYS A 44 0.03 -5.98 0.42
N GLU A 45 -0.82 -6.05 1.44
CA GLU A 45 -1.18 -4.91 2.28
C GLU A 45 -1.36 -5.36 3.73
N ALA A 46 -1.16 -4.43 4.66
CA ALA A 46 -1.54 -4.58 6.06
C ALA A 46 -2.28 -3.34 6.54
N CYS A 47 -3.35 -3.55 7.31
CA CYS A 47 -4.05 -2.50 8.03
C CYS A 47 -3.48 -2.40 9.44
N LEU A 48 -2.74 -1.32 9.71
CA LEU A 48 -2.22 -1.00 11.04
C LEU A 48 -3.12 0.06 11.68
N PHE A 49 -3.48 -0.11 12.96
CA PHE A 49 -4.37 0.81 13.68
C PHE A 49 -4.10 0.86 15.18
N LEU A 50 -4.49 1.97 15.82
CA LEU A 50 -4.47 2.12 17.29
C LEU A 50 -5.76 1.61 17.92
N ILE A 51 -5.65 0.93 19.07
CA ILE A 51 -6.79 0.37 19.82
C ILE A 51 -7.13 1.26 21.01
N ASN A 52 -8.43 1.57 21.17
CA ASN A 52 -9.07 2.14 22.38
C ASN A 52 -8.37 3.35 23.04
N GLY A 53 -8.21 4.46 22.33
CA GLY A 53 -7.85 5.75 22.95
C GLY A 53 -6.47 5.83 23.64
N LEU A 54 -5.70 4.75 23.64
CA LEU A 54 -4.29 4.72 24.01
C LEU A 54 -3.51 5.41 22.88
N SER A 55 -3.47 6.74 22.93
CA SER A 55 -2.71 7.57 22.01
C SER A 55 -1.22 7.38 22.30
N LEU A 56 -0.47 7.10 21.23
CA LEU A 56 0.95 7.42 21.23
C LEU A 56 1.14 8.87 21.70
N PRO A 57 2.28 9.20 22.34
CA PRO A 57 2.65 10.59 22.53
C PRO A 57 2.56 11.37 21.19
N PRO A 58 2.24 12.67 21.22
CA PRO A 58 1.97 13.44 19.99
C PRO A 58 3.17 13.55 19.05
N ASP A 59 4.38 13.39 19.58
CA ASP A 59 5.65 13.38 18.86
C ASP A 59 6.09 11.98 18.41
N LYS A 60 5.30 10.94 18.71
CA LYS A 60 5.60 9.56 18.37
C LYS A 60 4.66 9.01 17.30
N ALA A 61 5.18 8.06 16.55
CA ALA A 61 4.48 7.32 15.53
C ALA A 61 4.75 5.82 15.68
N LEU A 62 3.85 5.02 15.13
CA LEU A 62 3.99 3.57 15.07
C LEU A 62 4.27 3.17 13.62
N SER A 63 5.48 2.72 13.39
CA SER A 63 6.00 2.34 12.07
C SER A 63 5.85 0.85 11.81
N LEU A 64 5.66 0.51 10.55
CA LEU A 64 5.63 -0.86 10.04
C LEU A 64 6.83 -1.09 9.12
N TYR A 65 7.49 -2.23 9.32
CA TYR A 65 8.61 -2.69 8.53
C TYR A 65 8.40 -4.13 8.06
N ILE A 66 9.00 -4.48 6.93
CA ILE A 66 9.04 -5.86 6.41
C ILE A 66 10.48 -6.32 6.22
N LYS A 67 10.71 -7.62 6.40
CA LYS A 67 11.96 -8.29 6.07
C LYS A 67 11.64 -9.59 5.34
N SER A 68 12.20 -9.75 4.14
CA SER A 68 12.08 -11.00 3.38
C SER A 68 12.98 -12.11 3.98
N PRO A 69 12.72 -13.39 3.68
CA PRO A 69 13.58 -14.50 4.05
C PRO A 69 15.03 -14.26 3.58
N GLY A 70 16.00 -14.87 4.27
CA GLY A 70 17.42 -14.64 4.04
C GLY A 70 18.06 -13.82 5.16
N GLY A 71 19.14 -14.34 5.74
CA GLY A 71 19.72 -13.83 6.99
C GLY A 71 20.24 -12.39 6.91
N THR A 72 20.54 -11.90 5.70
CA THR A 72 21.24 -10.64 5.45
C THR A 72 20.33 -9.48 5.07
N THR A 73 19.04 -9.72 4.79
CA THR A 73 18.12 -8.67 4.33
C THR A 73 17.77 -7.71 5.48
N PRO A 74 17.91 -6.39 5.30
CA PRO A 74 17.49 -5.43 6.31
C PRO A 74 15.96 -5.30 6.34
N PHE A 75 15.44 -4.80 7.46
CA PHE A 75 14.05 -4.35 7.52
C PHE A 75 13.84 -3.11 6.63
N VAL A 76 12.76 -3.11 5.86
CA VAL A 76 12.38 -2.05 4.95
C VAL A 76 11.13 -1.36 5.48
N PHE A 77 11.17 -0.03 5.57
CA PHE A 77 10.05 0.80 6.04
C PHE A 77 8.89 0.77 5.04
N CYS A 78 7.67 0.52 5.54
CA CYS A 78 6.45 0.49 4.73
C CYS A 78 5.53 1.69 4.97
N GLY A 79 5.61 2.30 6.15
CA GLY A 79 4.76 3.41 6.54
C GLY A 79 4.57 3.46 8.05
N ALA A 80 3.82 4.47 8.51
CA ALA A 80 3.53 4.63 9.93
C ALA A 80 2.14 5.23 10.15
N ILE A 81 1.66 5.12 11.40
CA ILE A 81 0.45 5.77 11.89
C ILE A 81 0.79 6.62 13.11
N HIS A 82 -0.03 7.63 13.40
CA HIS A 82 0.21 8.57 14.50
C HIS A 82 -1.14 9.10 15.03
N PRO A 83 -1.20 9.86 16.14
CA PRO A 83 -2.49 10.20 16.76
C PRO A 83 -3.52 10.90 15.85
N SER A 84 -3.10 11.81 14.95
CA SER A 84 -4.01 12.44 13.96
C SER A 84 -4.40 11.54 12.79
N ARG A 85 -3.70 10.42 12.60
CA ARG A 85 -4.00 9.39 11.61
C ARG A 85 -3.88 8.01 12.26
N PRO A 86 -4.87 7.59 13.05
CA PRO A 86 -4.77 6.44 13.95
C PRO A 86 -4.86 5.09 13.23
N SER A 87 -5.05 5.07 11.91
CA SER A 87 -5.04 3.86 11.09
C SER A 87 -4.61 4.12 9.65
N ALA A 88 -4.03 3.11 9.00
CA ALA A 88 -3.67 3.14 7.59
C ALA A 88 -3.58 1.73 7.00
N ILE A 89 -3.94 1.62 5.71
CA ILE A 89 -3.61 0.46 4.87
C ILE A 89 -2.26 0.76 4.19
N LEU A 90 -1.26 -0.03 4.56
CA LEU A 90 0.13 0.08 4.13
C LEU A 90 0.45 -1.05 3.15
N SER A 91 1.08 -0.71 2.03
CA SER A 91 1.54 -1.71 1.06
C SER A 91 2.79 -2.40 1.59
N LEU A 92 2.94 -3.69 1.27
CA LEU A 92 4.06 -4.53 1.70
C LEU A 92 4.93 -4.91 0.48
N PRO A 93 5.85 -4.03 0.04
CA PRO A 93 6.72 -4.30 -1.11
C PRO A 93 7.86 -5.24 -0.69
N TRP A 94 7.56 -6.53 -0.52
CA TRP A 94 8.53 -7.54 -0.09
C TRP A 94 9.79 -7.50 -0.97
N PRO A 95 10.98 -7.23 -0.38
CA PRO A 95 12.23 -7.26 -1.10
C PRO A 95 12.48 -8.63 -1.72
N ASP A 96 13.19 -8.68 -2.85
CA ASP A 96 13.60 -9.96 -3.41
C ASP A 96 14.66 -10.61 -2.53
N SER A 97 14.41 -11.85 -2.11
CA SER A 97 15.35 -12.68 -1.36
C SER A 97 16.33 -13.33 -2.34
N SER A 98 17.57 -12.86 -2.38
CA SER A 98 18.65 -13.51 -3.14
C SER A 98 19.24 -14.73 -2.42
N ASP A 99 18.95 -14.86 -1.13
CA ASP A 99 19.59 -15.83 -0.25
C ASP A 99 18.60 -16.95 0.13
N GLU A 100 19.00 -18.21 -0.09
CA GLU A 100 18.32 -19.42 0.42
C GLU A 100 18.51 -19.61 1.95
N GLY A 101 18.69 -18.52 2.69
CA GLY A 101 18.89 -18.55 4.13
C GLY A 101 17.58 -18.84 4.86
N GLY A 102 17.58 -19.88 5.70
CA GLY A 102 16.42 -20.43 6.41
C GLY A 102 15.76 -19.54 7.49
N ASP A 103 15.88 -18.21 7.40
CA ASP A 103 15.09 -17.30 8.23
C ASP A 103 13.76 -17.02 7.55
N SER A 104 12.66 -17.04 8.31
CA SER A 104 11.32 -16.73 7.81
C SER A 104 11.15 -15.24 7.51
N ALA A 105 10.17 -14.92 6.67
CA ALA A 105 9.76 -13.54 6.45
C ALA A 105 9.21 -12.95 7.77
N LYS A 106 9.52 -11.67 8.03
CA LYS A 106 9.18 -11.00 9.30
C LYS A 106 8.53 -9.65 9.07
N ILE A 107 7.65 -9.29 9.99
CA ILE A 107 7.06 -7.94 10.10
C ILE A 107 7.52 -7.32 11.40
N GLY A 108 8.08 -6.13 11.31
CA GLY A 108 8.49 -5.32 12.44
C GLY A 108 7.50 -4.19 12.70
N VAL A 109 7.17 -3.96 13.95
CA VAL A 109 6.41 -2.78 14.40
C VAL A 109 7.27 -2.05 15.41
N SER A 110 7.46 -0.74 15.24
CA SER A 110 8.29 0.09 16.11
C SER A 110 7.60 1.39 16.49
N VAL A 111 7.82 1.87 17.73
CA VAL A 111 7.48 3.23 18.16
C VAL A 111 8.68 4.14 17.96
N GLU A 112 8.53 5.14 17.11
CA GLU A 112 9.61 6.05 16.70
C GLU A 112 9.20 7.51 16.83
N ASP A 113 10.18 8.40 16.82
CA ASP A 113 9.92 9.84 16.72
C ASP A 113 9.35 10.18 15.35
N LEU A 114 8.20 10.87 15.33
CA LEU A 114 7.52 11.28 14.10
C LEU A 114 8.44 12.12 13.20
N ALA A 115 9.33 12.92 13.80
CA ALA A 115 10.30 13.75 13.09
C ALA A 115 11.46 12.95 12.44
N ALA A 116 11.73 11.73 12.92
CA ALA A 116 12.78 10.86 12.38
C ALA A 116 12.27 10.00 11.20
N LEU A 117 10.95 9.91 11.02
CA LEU A 117 10.35 9.09 9.98
C LEU A 117 10.39 9.76 8.61
N PRO A 118 10.46 8.97 7.53
CA PRO A 118 10.34 9.50 6.18
C PRO A 118 9.01 10.24 5.99
N ALA A 119 9.03 11.37 5.28
CA ALA A 119 7.82 12.16 4.96
C ALA A 119 6.72 11.37 4.20
N VAL A 120 7.04 10.15 3.77
CA VAL A 120 6.14 9.21 3.09
C VAL A 120 4.98 8.72 3.97
N VAL A 121 5.04 8.93 5.29
CA VAL A 121 3.97 8.60 6.26
C VAL A 121 2.59 9.09 5.79
N ASP A 122 2.53 10.28 5.19
CA ASP A 122 1.29 10.82 4.60
C ASP A 122 1.23 10.72 3.07
N ALA A 123 2.37 10.56 2.40
CA ALA A 123 2.44 10.56 0.95
C ALA A 123 1.80 9.32 0.30
N ALA A 124 1.72 8.17 0.96
CA ALA A 124 1.19 6.94 0.33
C ALA A 124 -0.28 7.09 -0.14
N PHE A 125 -1.10 7.88 0.55
CA PHE A 125 -2.45 8.22 0.07
C PHE A 125 -2.39 9.23 -1.07
N GLY A 126 -1.58 10.29 -0.94
CA GLY A 126 -1.39 11.31 -1.99
C GLY A 126 -0.90 10.72 -3.31
N VAL A 127 0.11 9.85 -3.27
CA VAL A 127 0.69 9.16 -4.44
C VAL A 127 -0.34 8.24 -5.11
N ARG A 128 -1.20 7.57 -4.34
CA ARG A 128 -2.31 6.77 -4.90
C ARG A 128 -3.35 7.65 -5.62
N VAL A 129 -3.73 8.77 -4.99
CA VAL A 129 -4.66 9.74 -5.57
C VAL A 129 -4.09 10.37 -6.84
N GLU A 130 -2.81 10.75 -6.83
CA GLU A 130 -2.10 11.30 -7.99
C GLU A 130 -2.04 10.29 -9.13
N ARG A 131 -1.66 9.04 -8.85
CA ARG A 131 -1.64 7.96 -9.86
C ARG A 131 -3.01 7.70 -10.46
N MET A 132 -4.06 7.71 -9.63
CA MET A 132 -5.45 7.58 -10.12
C MET A 132 -5.83 8.76 -11.03
N ALA A 133 -5.48 9.99 -10.66
CA ALA A 133 -5.75 11.18 -11.47
C ALA A 133 -5.03 11.12 -12.82
N LEU A 134 -3.75 10.71 -12.84
CA LEU A 134 -2.98 10.54 -14.09
C LEU A 134 -3.62 9.50 -15.01
N ARG A 135 -4.10 8.37 -14.48
CA ARG A 135 -4.80 7.34 -15.27
C ARG A 135 -6.12 7.83 -15.86
N VAL A 136 -6.86 8.64 -15.10
CA VAL A 136 -8.08 9.28 -15.62
C VAL A 136 -7.73 10.21 -16.78
N GLY A 137 -6.67 11.03 -16.63
CA GLY A 137 -6.18 11.91 -17.68
C GLY A 137 -5.72 11.16 -18.93
N GLU A 138 -4.96 10.09 -18.76
CA GLU A 138 -4.47 9.24 -19.86
C GLU A 138 -5.62 8.53 -20.59
N SER A 139 -6.60 7.99 -19.86
CA SER A 139 -7.78 7.37 -20.44
C SER A 139 -8.57 8.36 -21.31
N LEU A 140 -8.70 9.60 -20.84
CA LEU A 140 -9.32 10.66 -21.61
C LEU A 140 -8.50 11.01 -22.86
N PHE A 141 -7.19 11.21 -22.71
CA PHE A 141 -6.29 11.54 -23.81
C PHE A 141 -6.30 10.47 -24.91
N ASN A 142 -6.16 9.20 -24.54
CA ASN A 142 -6.22 8.08 -25.47
C ASN A 142 -7.58 7.99 -26.18
N TYR A 143 -8.67 8.29 -25.47
CA TYR A 143 -9.98 8.37 -26.09
C TYR A 143 -10.08 9.51 -27.10
N MET A 144 -9.61 10.72 -26.77
CA MET A 144 -9.59 11.85 -27.69
C MET A 144 -8.73 11.57 -28.93
N GLN A 145 -7.55 10.97 -28.74
CA GLN A 145 -6.67 10.58 -29.85
C GLN A 145 -7.33 9.62 -30.83
N SER A 146 -8.23 8.74 -30.36
CA SER A 146 -8.93 7.81 -31.26
C SER A 146 -9.85 8.51 -32.29
N PHE A 147 -10.21 9.78 -32.06
CA PHE A 147 -11.00 10.59 -32.99
C PHE A 147 -10.15 11.52 -33.85
N CYS A 148 -8.84 11.62 -33.59
CA CYS A 148 -7.93 12.41 -34.41
C CYS A 148 -7.79 11.80 -35.80
N ARG A 149 -8.26 12.51 -36.83
CA ARG A 149 -7.83 12.26 -38.22
C ARG A 149 -6.53 13.03 -38.47
N ALA A 150 -5.63 12.41 -39.24
CA ALA A 150 -4.24 12.83 -39.44
C ALA A 150 -4.09 14.11 -40.29
N ASP A 151 -4.63 15.25 -39.84
CA ASP A 151 -4.31 16.56 -40.39
C ASP A 151 -3.75 17.45 -39.27
N GLY A 152 -2.42 17.52 -39.24
CA GLY A 152 -1.57 17.68 -38.05
C GLY A 152 -1.56 19.05 -37.34
N ALA A 153 -2.65 19.81 -37.35
CA ALA A 153 -2.70 21.11 -36.68
C ALA A 153 -3.99 21.40 -35.88
N SER A 154 -5.08 20.65 -36.05
CA SER A 154 -6.33 20.89 -35.31
C SER A 154 -7.06 19.62 -34.91
N LEU A 155 -7.52 19.58 -33.66
CA LEU A 155 -8.24 18.46 -33.08
C LEU A 155 -9.74 18.68 -33.28
N VAL A 156 -10.32 18.09 -34.33
CA VAL A 156 -11.78 18.15 -34.57
C VAL A 156 -12.44 17.01 -33.81
N VAL A 157 -13.02 17.32 -32.66
CA VAL A 157 -13.79 16.37 -31.85
C VAL A 157 -15.27 16.73 -31.86
N PRO A 158 -16.17 15.73 -31.83
CA PRO A 158 -17.58 15.97 -31.53
C PRO A 158 -17.76 16.73 -30.22
N MET A 159 -18.71 17.66 -30.17
CA MET A 159 -19.00 18.45 -28.96
C MET A 159 -19.37 17.58 -27.74
N ASP A 160 -19.86 16.36 -27.98
CA ASP A 160 -20.27 15.40 -26.95
C ASP A 160 -19.17 14.38 -26.59
N ILE A 161 -17.91 14.61 -27.01
CA ILE A 161 -16.80 13.69 -26.80
C ILE A 161 -16.57 13.35 -25.32
N MET A 162 -16.67 14.37 -24.45
CA MET A 162 -16.49 14.22 -23.01
C MET A 162 -17.60 13.35 -22.40
N ASP A 163 -18.85 13.56 -22.81
CA ASP A 163 -20.00 12.78 -22.31
C ASP A 163 -19.91 11.31 -22.74
N ARG A 164 -19.48 11.07 -23.99
CA ARG A 164 -19.30 9.70 -24.51
C ARG A 164 -18.15 8.99 -23.80
N TRP A 165 -17.02 9.67 -23.59
CA TRP A 165 -15.91 9.13 -22.79
C TRP A 165 -16.38 8.81 -21.37
N TYR A 166 -17.04 9.75 -20.70
CA TYR A 166 -17.47 9.61 -19.31
C TYR A 166 -18.40 8.41 -19.12
N LYS A 167 -19.40 8.24 -20.00
CA LYS A 167 -20.29 7.07 -19.98
C LYS A 167 -19.52 5.76 -20.17
N LYS A 168 -18.61 5.71 -21.13
CA LYS A 168 -17.76 4.53 -21.40
C LYS A 168 -16.85 4.21 -20.21
N PHE A 169 -16.27 5.24 -19.60
CA PHE A 169 -15.38 5.13 -18.44
C PHE A 169 -16.14 4.59 -17.23
N LEU A 170 -17.33 5.14 -16.92
CA LEU A 170 -18.17 4.67 -15.83
C LEU A 170 -18.62 3.21 -16.00
N ASP A 171 -19.07 2.83 -17.20
CA ASP A 171 -19.48 1.45 -17.48
C ASP A 171 -18.31 0.47 -17.30
N ARG A 172 -17.09 0.89 -17.68
CA ARG A 172 -15.88 0.09 -17.48
C ARG A 172 -15.49 -0.01 -16.00
N ALA A 173 -15.50 1.11 -15.28
CA ALA A 173 -15.18 1.14 -13.85
C ALA A 173 -16.18 0.34 -13.00
N LYS A 174 -17.45 0.26 -13.41
CA LYS A 174 -18.46 -0.59 -12.74
C LYS A 174 -18.24 -2.08 -12.99
N ARG A 175 -17.77 -2.45 -14.18
CA ARG A 175 -17.53 -3.84 -14.57
C ARG A 175 -16.20 -4.37 -14.03
N ASP A 176 -15.23 -3.48 -13.86
CA ASP A 176 -13.88 -3.81 -13.41
C ASP A 176 -13.45 -2.86 -12.27
N PRO A 177 -13.63 -3.28 -11.00
CA PRO A 177 -13.24 -2.51 -9.83
C PRO A 177 -11.73 -2.25 -9.74
N ASP A 178 -10.91 -3.03 -10.45
CA ASP A 178 -9.46 -2.92 -10.50
C ASP A 178 -8.96 -2.07 -11.67
N TYR A 179 -9.86 -1.58 -12.53
CA TYR A 179 -9.52 -0.72 -13.67
C TYR A 179 -8.65 0.49 -13.28
N LEU A 180 -8.88 1.05 -12.10
CA LEU A 180 -8.09 2.18 -11.56
C LEU A 180 -6.95 1.75 -10.65
N LYS A 181 -6.90 0.48 -10.24
CA LYS A 181 -5.92 -0.07 -9.29
C LYS A 181 -4.79 -0.86 -9.95
N GLY A 182 -5.03 -1.47 -11.11
CA GLY A 182 -4.11 -2.47 -11.68
C GLY A 182 -2.74 -1.92 -12.07
N ASP A 183 -1.66 -2.54 -11.61
CA ASP A 183 -0.25 -2.24 -11.96
C ASP A 183 0.15 -2.75 -13.37
N LYS A 184 -0.81 -2.93 -14.29
CA LYS A 184 -0.48 -3.36 -15.66
C LYS A 184 0.07 -2.20 -16.47
N PHE A 185 1.36 -1.97 -16.29
CA PHE A 185 2.23 -1.42 -17.32
C PHE A 185 2.63 -2.57 -18.24
N GLU A 186 1.80 -2.81 -19.25
CA GLU A 186 2.16 -3.49 -20.51
C GLU A 186 1.01 -3.38 -21.52
#